data_AF-A0A3C7W169-F1
#
_entry.id   AF-A0A3C7W169-F1
#
_cell.length_a   1.000
_cell.length_b   1.000
_cell.length_c   1.000
_cell.angle_alpha   90.00
_cell.angle_beta   90.00
_cell.angle_gamma   90.00
#
_symmetry.space_group_name_H-M   'P 1'
#
loop_
_entity.id
_entity.type
_entity.pdbx_description
1 polymer ?
#
loop_
_entity_poly.entity_id
_entity_poly.type
_entity_poly.pdbx_seq_one_letter_code
_entity_poly.pdbx_strand_id
1 'polypeptide(L)'
;MARLIAATPAPSDQDHLRLLVDHNPAVPNRHDAIAGRSASVGPALAAMARGLERAGADVLVMVCNTAHAWEDDIRAAVTVPFLSIIDATVDALDAGG
;
A
#
# COMPACT_ATOMS: atom_id res chain seq x y z
N MET A 1 4.72 9.61 -4.88
CA MET A 1 4.02 10.05 -6.12
C MET A 1 4.98 10.26 -7.29
N ALA A 2 6.08 11.02 -7.15
CA ALA A 2 7.01 11.32 -8.25
C ALA A 2 7.45 10.11 -9.11
N ARG A 3 7.80 8.97 -8.50
CA ARG A 3 8.15 7.75 -9.23
C ARG A 3 7.03 7.21 -10.12
N LEU A 4 5.78 7.31 -9.68
CA LEU A 4 4.64 6.81 -10.46
C LEU A 4 4.40 7.70 -11.69
N ILE A 5 4.46 9.02 -11.50
CA ILE A 5 4.34 9.99 -12.60
C ILE A 5 5.45 9.74 -13.62
N ALA A 6 6.71 9.63 -13.18
CA ALA A 6 7.84 9.38 -14.08
C ALA A 6 7.79 8.02 -14.79
N ALA A 7 7.19 7.00 -14.17
CA ALA A 7 7.07 5.66 -14.75
C ALA A 7 5.80 5.46 -15.59
N THR A 8 4.88 6.43 -15.63
CA THR A 8 3.65 6.35 -16.43
C THR A 8 3.87 7.08 -17.75
N PRO A 9 3.92 6.39 -18.90
CA PRO A 9 3.96 7.04 -20.20
C PRO A 9 2.63 7.75 -20.47
N ALA A 10 2.59 9.06 -20.21
CA ALA A 10 1.40 9.89 -20.34
C ALA A 10 1.76 11.15 -21.16
N PRO A 11 1.29 11.28 -22.42
CA PRO A 11 1.53 12.46 -23.25
C PRO A 11 0.89 13.75 -22.72
N SER A 12 -0.15 13.63 -21.90
CA SER A 12 -0.88 14.72 -21.26
C SER A 12 -1.30 14.36 -19.83
N ASP A 13 -1.76 15.37 -19.08
CA ASP A 13 -2.23 15.18 -17.70
C ASP A 13 -3.40 14.18 -17.61
N GLN A 14 -4.27 14.16 -18.62
CA GLN A 14 -5.45 13.30 -18.69
C GLN A 14 -5.09 11.83 -18.92
N ASP A 15 -3.88 11.55 -19.40
CA ASP A 15 -3.38 10.20 -19.66
C ASP A 15 -2.70 9.58 -18.42
N HIS A 16 -2.58 10.33 -17.32
CA HIS A 16 -2.04 9.80 -16.07
C HIS A 16 -3.05 8.92 -15.30
N LEU A 17 -2.51 8.03 -14.47
CA LEU A 17 -3.30 7.26 -13.51
C LEU A 17 -3.97 8.19 -12.50
N ARG A 18 -5.28 8.02 -12.28
CA ARG A 18 -5.98 8.65 -11.17
C ARG A 18 -5.50 8.04 -9.86
N LEU A 19 -5.10 8.89 -8.89
CA LEU A 19 -4.58 8.44 -7.61
C LEU A 19 -5.44 8.92 -6.45
N LEU A 20 -5.74 8.01 -5.53
CA LEU A 20 -6.25 8.31 -4.20
C LEU A 20 -5.14 7.98 -3.20
N VAL A 21 -4.79 8.94 -2.34
CA VAL A 21 -3.67 8.79 -1.39
C VAL A 21 -4.17 9.05 0.01
N ASP A 22 -4.11 8.01 0.85
CA ASP A 22 -4.26 8.16 2.29
C ASP A 22 -2.87 8.30 2.93
N HIS A 23 -2.53 9.54 3.28
CA HIS A 23 -1.28 9.86 3.96
C HIS A 23 -1.54 10.12 5.44
N ASN A 24 -1.60 9.05 6.22
CA ASN A 24 -1.92 9.10 7.64
C ASN A 24 -0.68 8.92 8.54
N PRO A 25 -0.06 10.01 9.03
CA PRO A 25 1.08 9.93 9.95
C PRO A 25 0.67 9.50 11.38
N ALA A 26 -0.63 9.42 11.70
CA ALA A 26 -1.10 9.00 13.02
C ALA A 26 -1.13 7.47 13.19
N VAL A 27 -0.83 6.69 12.14
CA VAL A 27 -0.63 5.24 12.26
C VAL A 27 0.55 4.98 13.21
N PRO A 28 0.38 4.17 14.26
CA PRO A 28 1.44 3.93 15.24
C PRO A 28 2.72 3.36 14.62
N ASN A 29 3.82 3.42 15.39
CA ASN A 29 5.11 2.91 14.94
C ASN A 29 5.06 1.38 14.77
N ARG A 30 5.39 0.92 13.55
CA ARG A 30 5.37 -0.50 13.17
C ARG A 30 6.40 -1.33 13.94
N HIS A 31 7.59 -0.78 14.21
CA HIS A 31 8.63 -1.50 14.93
C HIS A 31 8.26 -1.73 16.40
N ASP A 32 7.56 -0.77 17.02
CA ASP A 32 7.07 -0.94 18.37
C ASP A 32 5.99 -2.02 18.44
N ALA A 33 5.08 -2.07 17.45
CA ALA A 33 4.04 -3.09 17.39
C ALA A 33 4.63 -4.49 17.14
N ILE A 34 5.60 -4.63 16.23
CA ILE A 34 6.34 -5.89 16.01
C ILE A 34 7.05 -6.34 17.29
N ALA A 35 7.64 -5.40 18.03
CA ALA A 35 8.36 -5.69 19.27
C ALA A 35 7.43 -5.83 20.49
N GLY A 36 6.11 -5.78 20.32
CA GLY A 36 5.12 -5.87 21.41
C GLY A 36 5.13 -4.69 22.39
N ARG A 37 5.75 -3.55 22.03
CA ARG A 37 5.79 -2.32 22.84
C ARG A 37 4.57 -1.42 22.64
N SER A 38 3.79 -1.67 21.59
CA SER A 38 2.55 -0.96 21.31
C SER A 38 1.48 -1.90 20.76
N ALA A 39 0.25 -1.40 20.66
CA ALA A 39 -0.84 -2.13 20.03
C ALA A 39 -0.57 -2.39 18.54
N SER A 40 -1.21 -3.43 18.00
CA SER A 40 -1.16 -3.75 16.57
C SER A 40 -1.60 -2.57 15.71
N VAL A 41 -0.89 -2.34 14.60
CA VAL A 41 -1.28 -1.32 13.61
C VAL A 41 -2.29 -1.83 12.59
N GLY A 42 -2.50 -3.15 12.51
CA GLY A 42 -3.40 -3.81 11.56
C GLY A 42 -4.78 -3.17 11.46
N PRO A 43 -5.49 -2.88 12.58
CA PRO A 43 -6.80 -2.23 12.53
C PRO A 43 -6.80 -0.85 11.85
N ALA A 44 -5.74 -0.06 12.04
CA ALA A 44 -5.60 1.24 11.41
C ALA A 44 -5.36 1.10 9.90
N LEU A 45 -4.47 0.19 9.50
CA LEU A 45 -4.18 -0.09 8.09
C LEU A 45 -5.40 -0.64 7.35
N ALA A 46 -6.14 -1.55 7.97
CA ALA A 46 -7.40 -2.08 7.47
C ALA A 46 -8.47 -0.99 7.30
N ALA A 47 -8.54 -0.04 8.23
CA ALA A 47 -9.48 1.09 8.13
C ALA A 47 -9.12 2.03 6.96
N MET A 48 -7.83 2.32 6.77
CA MET A 48 -7.33 3.12 5.65
C MET A 48 -7.62 2.43 4.31
N ALA A 49 -7.35 1.12 4.21
CA ALA A 49 -7.63 0.32 3.01
C ALA A 49 -9.11 0.38 2.62
N ARG A 50 -10.02 0.14 3.58
CA ARG A 50 -11.46 0.31 3.36
C ARG A 50 -11.84 1.73 2.96
N GLY A 51 -11.15 2.73 3.50
CA GLY A 51 -11.34 4.13 3.14
C GLY A 51 -11.06 4.39 1.66
N LEU A 52 -9.93 3.89 1.18
CA LEU A 52 -9.52 4.01 -0.22
C LEU A 52 -10.45 3.23 -1.16
N GLU A 53 -10.82 2.00 -0.81
CA GLU A 53 -11.78 1.20 -1.59
C GLU A 53 -13.12 1.92 -1.71
N ARG A 54 -13.69 2.42 -0.60
CA ARG A 54 -14.93 3.20 -0.63
C ARG A 54 -14.83 4.50 -1.42
N ALA A 55 -13.64 5.09 -1.50
CA ALA A 55 -13.39 6.29 -2.30
C ALA A 55 -13.27 5.99 -3.81
N GLY A 56 -13.30 4.70 -4.20
CA GLY A 56 -13.27 4.25 -5.58
C GLY A 56 -11.89 3.84 -6.08
N ALA A 57 -10.99 3.39 -5.21
CA ALA A 57 -9.74 2.77 -5.63
C ALA A 57 -9.99 1.35 -6.14
N ASP A 58 -9.56 1.04 -7.37
CA ASP A 58 -9.71 -0.29 -7.98
C ASP A 58 -8.57 -1.26 -7.61
N VAL A 59 -7.45 -0.73 -7.10
CA VAL A 59 -6.27 -1.48 -6.65
C VAL A 59 -5.57 -0.71 -5.54
N LEU A 60 -5.00 -1.42 -4.58
CA LEU A 60 -4.26 -0.84 -3.45
C LEU A 60 -2.77 -1.22 -3.50
N VAL A 61 -1.93 -0.29 -3.07
CA VAL A 61 -0.51 -0.51 -2.80
C VAL A 61 -0.11 0.24 -1.54
N MET A 62 0.75 -0.38 -0.73
CA MET A 62 1.31 0.24 0.47
C MET A 62 2.81 0.44 0.30
N VAL A 63 3.28 1.69 0.34
CA VAL A 63 4.71 2.01 0.16
C VAL A 63 5.50 2.00 1.47
N CYS A 64 5.39 0.92 2.25
CA CYS A 64 6.13 0.76 3.51
C CYS A 64 6.47 -0.72 3.77
N ASN A 65 7.77 -1.06 3.72
CA ASN A 65 8.23 -2.44 3.91
C ASN A 65 7.75 -3.04 5.24
N THR A 66 7.94 -2.35 6.36
CA THR A 66 7.60 -2.92 7.67
C THR A 66 6.11 -3.05 7.93
N ALA A 67 5.27 -2.27 7.24
CA ALA A 67 3.83 -2.40 7.37
C ALA A 67 3.26 -3.63 6.64
N HIS A 68 4.04 -4.28 5.76
CA HIS A 68 3.66 -5.57 5.17
C HIS A 68 3.60 -6.71 6.17
N ALA A 69 4.13 -6.54 7.40
CA ALA A 69 3.87 -7.48 8.49
C ALA A 69 2.37 -7.60 8.86
N TRP A 70 1.53 -6.69 8.39
CA TRP A 70 0.07 -6.72 8.54
C TRP A 70 -0.65 -6.72 7.18
N GLU A 71 -0.03 -7.28 6.13
CA GLU A 71 -0.69 -7.35 4.82
C GLU A 71 -1.98 -8.17 4.85
N ASP A 72 -2.05 -9.22 5.67
CA ASP A 72 -3.24 -10.04 5.84
C ASP A 72 -4.43 -9.22 6.39
N ASP A 73 -4.18 -8.32 7.34
CA ASP A 73 -5.23 -7.42 7.86
C ASP A 73 -5.77 -6.48 6.76
N ILE A 74 -4.91 -6.05 5.84
CA ILE A 74 -5.29 -5.20 4.71
C ILE A 74 -6.10 -6.01 3.70
N ARG A 75 -5.59 -7.17 3.28
CA ARG A 75 -6.23 -8.06 2.31
C ARG A 75 -7.59 -8.54 2.81
N ALA A 76 -7.71 -8.88 4.09
CA ALA A 76 -8.97 -9.30 4.69
C ALA A 76 -10.00 -8.17 4.80
N ALA A 77 -9.56 -6.91 4.74
CA ALA A 77 -10.42 -5.75 4.94
C ALA A 77 -11.10 -5.24 3.67
N VAL A 78 -10.62 -5.61 2.50
CA VAL A 78 -11.07 -5.08 1.20
C VAL A 78 -11.29 -6.21 0.19
N THR A 79 -11.98 -5.91 -0.90
CA THR A 79 -12.21 -6.83 -2.02
C THR A 79 -11.31 -6.55 -3.21
N VAL A 80 -10.84 -5.31 -3.36
CA VAL A 80 -9.91 -4.91 -4.42
C VAL A 80 -8.51 -5.52 -4.21
N PRO A 81 -7.75 -5.79 -5.28
CA PRO A 81 -6.42 -6.37 -5.17
C PRO A 81 -5.47 -5.46 -4.36
N PHE A 82 -4.67 -6.08 -3.50
CA PHE A 82 -3.54 -5.44 -2.82
C PHE A 82 -2.23 -5.94 -3.42
N LEU A 83 -1.45 -5.01 -3.97
CA LEU A 83 -0.13 -5.27 -4.54
C LEU A 83 0.94 -5.07 -3.47
N SER A 84 1.60 -6.18 -3.09
CA SER A 84 2.73 -6.17 -2.16
C SER A 84 3.98 -5.68 -2.87
N ILE A 85 4.68 -4.72 -2.27
CA ILE A 85 5.98 -4.26 -2.79
C ILE A 85 7.09 -5.27 -2.52
N ILE A 86 6.87 -6.18 -1.56
CA ILE A 86 7.80 -7.27 -1.25
C ILE A 86 7.74 -8.29 -2.38
N ASP A 87 6.54 -8.77 -2.70
CA ASP A 87 6.33 -9.73 -3.81
C ASP A 87 6.85 -9.15 -5.12
N ALA A 88 6.50 -7.90 -5.44
CA ALA A 88 6.98 -7.24 -6.65
C ALA A 88 8.51 -7.12 -6.72
N THR A 89 9.20 -7.05 -5.57
CA THR A 89 10.67 -7.04 -5.54
C THR A 89 11.24 -8.43 -5.76
N VAL A 90 10.63 -9.47 -5.18
CA VAL A 90 11.02 -10.87 -5.39
C VAL A 90 10.82 -11.25 -6.86
N ASP A 91 9.65 -10.96 -7.42
CA ASP A 91 9.33 -11.22 -8.83
C ASP A 91 10.33 -10.56 -9.79
N ALA A 92 10.76 -9.33 -9.46
CA ALA A 92 11.75 -8.61 -10.26
C ALA A 92 13.15 -9.25 -10.23
N LEU A 93 13.53 -9.91 -9.12
CA LEU A 93 14.78 -10.65 -9.02
C LEU A 93 14.70 -11.95 -9.83
N ASP A 94 13.57 -12.65 -9.74
CA ASP A 94 13.36 -13.92 -10.44
C ASP A 94 13.29 -13.74 -11.96
N ALA A 95 12.70 -12.64 -12.44
CA ALA A 95 12.62 -12.31 -13.86
C ALA A 95 13.97 -11.84 -14.46
N GLY A 96 14.94 -11.48 -13.61
CA GLY A 96 16.25 -10.97 -14.00
C GLY A 96 17.41 -11.98 -13.84
N GLY A 97 17.10 -13.25 -13.52
CA GLY A 97 18.04 -14.37 -13.44
C GLY A 97 18.32 -15.03 -14.79
#